data_AF-A0A1I3PWE2-F1
#
_entry.id   AF-A0A1I3PWE2-F1
#
_cell.length_a   1.000
_cell.length_b   1.000
_cell.length_c   1.000
_cell.angle_alpha   90.00
_cell.angle_beta   90.00
_cell.angle_gamma   90.00
#
_symmetry.space_group_name_H-M   'P 1'
#
loop_
_entity.id
_entity.type
_entity.pdbx_description
1 polymer ?
#
loop_
_entity_poly.entity_id
_entity_poly.type
_entity_poly.pdbx_seq_one_letter_code
_entity_poly.pdbx_strand_id
1 'polypeptide(L)'
;MNKSVSMRKLIFYMLLMLTLLSICIEMYYNPLLYIVGNDSFRKDDWESIKHVYFPTSQYTKSDEIYMIKQRSLEDLVLFQAKKMGIDVSDQAIQQQLNQLGKTKEERAVQLKQLKITEEESKQNIRRSMIGFQVKNHVTKNIVITQDEIKNFYLTHLEAFKIPELRTIRYIRVKDRSNDLVQISKYMNEKNFKNIFDNNRNNKNIYGEWSELIPQLQMKDKVGLQVSTKMFQATKNKLYGPIRVDDWIYWFQVERIEPPRQQPLSEVNQKIYSTLLFEKQKVVLQDWLEAKKKTSNYRLFIHNLSRDPLIAFIYDFPVNVQLIFSSTD
;
A
#
# COMPACT_ATOMS: atom_id res chain seq x y z
N MET A 1 -45.54 -13.39 -60.48
CA MET A 1 -44.35 -14.20 -60.09
C MET A 1 -43.09 -13.39 -59.71
N ASN A 2 -43.09 -12.06 -59.62
CA ASN A 2 -41.84 -11.28 -59.42
C ASN A 2 -41.54 -10.79 -57.97
N LYS A 3 -42.53 -10.82 -57.05
CA LYS A 3 -42.34 -10.32 -55.67
C LYS A 3 -41.52 -11.24 -54.77
N SER A 4 -41.60 -12.57 -54.96
CA SER A 4 -40.90 -13.53 -54.10
C SER A 4 -39.38 -13.56 -54.34
N VAL A 5 -38.94 -13.37 -55.58
CA VAL A 5 -37.50 -13.29 -55.93
C VAL A 5 -36.88 -12.01 -55.37
N SER A 6 -37.62 -10.89 -55.42
CA SER A 6 -37.20 -9.61 -54.82
C SER A 6 -37.07 -9.70 -53.30
N MET A 7 -38.03 -10.32 -52.61
CA MET A 7 -38.00 -10.49 -51.16
C MET A 7 -36.84 -11.38 -50.69
N ARG A 8 -36.52 -12.47 -51.43
CA ARG A 8 -35.35 -13.33 -51.10
C ARG A 8 -34.02 -12.60 -51.23
N LYS A 9 -33.85 -11.77 -52.27
CA LYS A 9 -32.64 -10.94 -52.44
C LYS A 9 -32.52 -9.92 -51.30
N LEU A 10 -33.63 -9.27 -50.91
CA LEU A 10 -33.64 -8.32 -49.79
C LEU A 10 -33.22 -8.99 -48.48
N ILE A 11 -33.77 -10.18 -48.16
CA ILE A 11 -33.40 -10.94 -46.97
C ILE A 11 -31.90 -11.30 -47.01
N PHE A 12 -31.38 -11.74 -48.16
CA PHE A 12 -29.97 -12.06 -48.31
C PHE A 12 -29.06 -10.85 -48.05
N TYR A 13 -29.36 -9.68 -48.63
CA TYR A 13 -28.58 -8.47 -48.38
C TYR A 13 -28.68 -8.00 -46.92
N MET A 14 -29.84 -8.12 -46.30
CA MET A 14 -30.02 -7.80 -44.88
C MET A 14 -29.16 -8.71 -43.99
N LEU A 15 -29.14 -10.02 -44.26
CA LEU A 15 -28.28 -10.96 -43.55
C LEU A 15 -26.80 -10.66 -43.79
N LEU A 16 -26.39 -10.38 -45.03
CA LEU A 16 -25.02 -10.01 -45.35
C LEU A 16 -24.59 -8.74 -44.60
N MET A 17 -25.43 -7.71 -44.57
CA MET A 17 -25.15 -6.47 -43.82
C MET A 17 -25.05 -6.72 -42.32
N LEU A 18 -25.91 -7.56 -41.74
CA LEU A 18 -25.82 -7.95 -40.33
C LEU A 18 -24.54 -8.72 -40.02
N THR A 19 -24.10 -9.62 -40.91
CA THR A 19 -22.83 -10.35 -40.74
C THR A 19 -21.63 -9.41 -40.83
N LEU A 20 -21.63 -8.50 -41.80
CA LEU A 20 -20.56 -7.50 -41.95
C LEU A 20 -20.51 -6.56 -40.74
N LEU A 21 -21.67 -6.09 -40.27
CA LEU A 21 -21.77 -5.28 -39.06
C LEU A 21 -21.24 -6.02 -37.83
N SER A 22 -21.57 -7.31 -37.70
CA SER A 22 -21.08 -8.12 -36.58
C SER A 22 -19.56 -8.26 -36.62
N ILE A 23 -18.98 -8.55 -37.79
CA ILE A 23 -17.53 -8.60 -37.96
C ILE A 23 -16.89 -7.24 -37.63
N CYS A 24 -17.48 -6.13 -38.08
CA CYS A 24 -16.99 -4.79 -37.74
C CYS A 24 -17.03 -4.53 -36.23
N ILE A 25 -18.09 -4.92 -35.54
CA ILE A 25 -18.17 -4.78 -34.08
C ILE A 25 -17.10 -5.62 -33.40
N GLU A 26 -16.93 -6.88 -33.80
CA GLU A 26 -15.90 -7.77 -33.24
C GLU A 26 -14.49 -7.17 -33.37
N MET A 27 -14.20 -6.55 -34.51
CA MET A 27 -12.88 -6.02 -34.82
C MET A 27 -12.58 -4.67 -34.18
N TYR A 28 -13.59 -3.80 -34.06
CA TYR A 28 -13.37 -2.38 -33.75
C TYR A 28 -14.08 -1.90 -32.48
N TYR A 29 -15.01 -2.69 -31.92
CA TYR A 29 -15.72 -2.26 -30.73
C TYR A 29 -14.92 -2.53 -29.46
N ASN A 30 -14.64 -1.46 -28.73
CA ASN A 30 -13.98 -1.52 -27.43
C ASN A 30 -15.00 -1.40 -26.30
N PRO A 31 -15.20 -2.47 -25.50
CA PRO A 31 -16.18 -2.49 -24.43
C PRO A 31 -15.97 -1.37 -23.40
N LEU A 32 -17.06 -0.75 -22.95
CA LEU A 32 -17.03 0.24 -21.86
C LEU A 32 -16.60 -0.46 -20.56
N LEU A 33 -15.73 0.17 -19.77
CA LEU A 33 -15.36 -0.29 -18.43
C LEU A 33 -15.95 0.62 -17.35
N TYR A 34 -15.98 1.93 -17.56
CA TYR A 34 -16.71 2.87 -16.72
C TYR A 34 -16.96 4.20 -17.42
N ILE A 35 -17.82 5.03 -16.81
CA ILE A 35 -18.13 6.40 -17.23
C ILE A 35 -18.01 7.32 -16.03
N VAL A 36 -17.48 8.52 -16.26
CA VAL A 36 -17.45 9.63 -15.31
C VAL A 36 -17.84 10.90 -16.05
N GLY A 37 -18.99 11.48 -15.71
CA GLY A 37 -19.52 12.64 -16.43
C GLY A 37 -19.83 12.30 -17.88
N ASN A 38 -19.12 12.95 -18.81
CA ASN A 38 -19.20 12.71 -20.25
C ASN A 38 -18.01 11.87 -20.76
N ASP A 39 -17.03 11.60 -19.91
CA ASP A 39 -15.86 10.80 -20.27
C ASP A 39 -16.15 9.31 -20.10
N SER A 40 -15.75 8.52 -21.09
CA SER A 40 -15.84 7.05 -21.06
C SER A 40 -14.44 6.43 -21.03
N PHE A 41 -14.27 5.38 -20.23
CA PHE A 41 -13.06 4.58 -20.21
C PHE A 41 -13.37 3.17 -20.71
N ARG A 42 -12.61 2.70 -21.69
CA ARG A 42 -12.83 1.46 -22.44
C ARG A 42 -11.71 0.46 -22.22
N LYS A 43 -11.91 -0.75 -22.73
CA LYS A 43 -10.96 -1.86 -22.61
C LYS A 43 -9.57 -1.52 -23.19
N ASP A 44 -9.49 -0.87 -24.34
CA ASP A 44 -8.20 -0.48 -24.92
C ASP A 44 -7.47 0.59 -24.08
N ASP A 45 -8.22 1.52 -23.49
CA ASP A 45 -7.65 2.50 -22.56
C ASP A 45 -7.00 1.78 -21.37
N TRP A 46 -7.67 0.76 -20.83
CA TRP A 46 -7.13 -0.09 -19.78
C TRP A 46 -5.86 -0.82 -20.22
N GLU A 47 -5.90 -1.52 -21.35
CA GLU A 47 -4.76 -2.30 -21.84
C GLU A 47 -3.53 -1.40 -22.10
N SER A 48 -3.73 -0.16 -22.56
CA SER A 48 -2.64 0.79 -22.78
C SER A 48 -1.90 1.16 -21.49
N ILE A 49 -2.62 1.32 -20.37
CA ILE A 49 -2.03 1.71 -19.07
C ILE A 49 -1.83 0.56 -18.11
N LYS A 50 -2.22 -0.66 -18.48
CA LYS A 50 -2.20 -1.85 -17.61
C LYS A 50 -0.81 -2.12 -17.03
N HIS A 51 0.23 -1.91 -17.85
CA HIS A 51 1.63 -2.09 -17.48
C HIS A 51 2.08 -1.16 -16.33
N VAL A 52 1.42 0.00 -16.16
CA VAL A 52 1.71 0.94 -15.07
C VAL A 52 1.27 0.38 -13.72
N TYR A 53 0.16 -0.36 -13.69
CA TYR A 53 -0.37 -0.99 -12.47
C TYR A 53 0.23 -2.36 -12.20
N PHE A 54 0.60 -3.08 -13.28
CA PHE A 54 1.10 -4.44 -13.23
C PHE A 54 2.44 -4.54 -13.98
N PRO A 55 3.55 -4.07 -13.37
CA PRO A 55 4.88 -4.12 -14.00
C PRO A 55 5.45 -5.55 -14.12
N THR A 56 4.84 -6.51 -13.40
CA THR A 56 5.11 -7.94 -13.45
C THR A 56 3.92 -8.68 -14.05
N SER A 57 4.17 -9.85 -14.63
CA SER A 57 3.12 -10.70 -15.23
C SER A 57 2.27 -11.47 -14.22
N GLN A 58 2.47 -11.27 -12.92
CA GLN A 58 1.76 -11.98 -11.87
C GLN A 58 0.67 -11.08 -11.28
N TYR A 59 -0.53 -11.16 -11.85
CA TYR A 59 -1.73 -10.56 -11.30
C TYR A 59 -2.94 -11.43 -11.64
N THR A 60 -3.97 -11.30 -10.81
CA THR A 60 -5.25 -11.99 -11.00
C THR A 60 -6.26 -11.06 -11.67
N LYS A 61 -7.31 -11.65 -12.24
CA LYS A 61 -8.45 -10.88 -12.74
C LYS A 61 -9.11 -10.03 -11.64
N SER A 62 -9.12 -10.49 -10.39
CA SER A 62 -9.60 -9.68 -9.26
C SER A 62 -8.75 -8.44 -9.03
N ASP A 63 -7.43 -8.54 -9.23
CA ASP A 63 -6.52 -7.39 -9.10
C ASP A 63 -6.81 -6.35 -10.19
N GLU A 64 -7.03 -6.80 -11.44
CA GLU A 64 -7.44 -5.90 -12.53
C GLU A 64 -8.75 -5.18 -12.22
N ILE A 65 -9.76 -5.92 -11.77
CA ILE A 65 -11.06 -5.35 -11.39
C ILE A 65 -10.89 -4.31 -10.28
N TYR A 66 -10.06 -4.61 -9.28
CA TYR A 66 -9.77 -3.67 -8.20
C TYR A 66 -9.11 -2.39 -8.74
N MET A 67 -8.11 -2.51 -9.62
CA MET A 67 -7.41 -1.34 -10.17
C MET A 67 -8.29 -0.51 -11.11
N ILE A 68 -9.14 -1.13 -11.94
CA ILE A 68 -10.13 -0.39 -12.75
C ILE A 68 -11.09 0.38 -11.85
N LYS A 69 -11.54 -0.22 -10.74
CA LYS A 69 -12.36 0.49 -9.76
C LYS A 69 -11.62 1.67 -9.15
N GLN A 70 -10.37 1.50 -8.71
CA GLN A 70 -9.57 2.62 -8.19
C GLN A 70 -9.40 3.73 -9.24
N ARG A 71 -9.03 3.38 -10.47
CA ARG A 71 -8.88 4.30 -11.59
C ARG A 71 -10.16 5.08 -11.89
N SER A 72 -11.33 4.42 -11.82
CA SER A 72 -12.63 5.11 -11.97
C SER A 72 -12.91 6.13 -10.86
N LEU A 73 -12.47 5.87 -9.63
CA LEU A 73 -12.61 6.81 -8.51
C LEU A 73 -11.64 7.98 -8.65
N GLU A 74 -10.41 7.72 -9.09
CA GLU A 74 -9.46 8.78 -9.42
C GLU A 74 -10.03 9.68 -10.52
N ASP A 75 -10.61 9.13 -11.58
CA ASP A 75 -11.19 9.94 -12.65
C ASP A 75 -12.42 10.72 -12.19
N LEU A 76 -13.21 10.17 -11.25
CA LEU A 76 -14.26 10.92 -10.56
C LEU A 76 -13.69 12.11 -9.77
N VAL A 77 -12.55 11.93 -9.09
CA VAL A 77 -11.85 13.02 -8.38
C VAL A 77 -11.41 14.09 -9.37
N LEU A 78 -10.80 13.71 -10.50
CA LEU A 78 -10.34 14.65 -11.53
C LEU A 78 -11.51 15.41 -12.17
N PHE A 79 -12.61 14.72 -12.45
CA PHE A 79 -13.84 15.35 -12.96
C PHE A 79 -14.38 16.38 -11.97
N GLN A 80 -14.43 16.05 -10.67
CA GLN A 80 -14.85 17.00 -9.65
C GLN A 80 -13.87 18.15 -9.47
N ALA A 81 -12.57 17.90 -9.57
CA ALA A 81 -11.54 18.94 -9.51
C ALA A 81 -11.79 20.03 -10.55
N LYS A 82 -12.06 19.64 -11.81
CA LYS A 82 -12.43 20.57 -12.89
C LYS A 82 -13.64 21.42 -12.50
N LYS A 83 -14.70 20.81 -11.97
CA LYS A 83 -15.92 21.53 -11.51
C LYS A 83 -15.65 22.47 -10.33
N MET A 84 -14.63 22.19 -9.52
CA MET A 84 -14.22 22.99 -8.38
C MET A 84 -13.18 24.07 -8.75
N GLY A 85 -12.75 24.14 -10.02
CA GLY A 85 -11.69 25.04 -10.46
C GLY A 85 -10.31 24.70 -9.89
N ILE A 86 -10.10 23.42 -9.53
CA ILE A 86 -8.82 22.92 -9.02
C ILE A 86 -8.00 22.39 -10.20
N ASP A 87 -6.82 22.99 -10.41
CA ASP A 87 -5.89 22.61 -11.46
C ASP A 87 -4.43 22.74 -10.97
N VAL A 88 -3.51 22.10 -11.69
CA VAL A 88 -2.08 22.07 -11.37
C VAL A 88 -1.29 22.60 -12.55
N SER A 89 -0.47 23.63 -12.30
CA SER A 89 0.37 24.22 -13.34
C SER A 89 1.47 23.27 -13.81
N ASP A 90 1.85 23.38 -15.08
CA ASP A 90 2.94 22.60 -15.67
C ASP A 90 4.28 22.83 -14.97
N GLN A 91 4.51 24.03 -14.42
CA GLN A 91 5.67 24.31 -13.59
C GLN A 91 5.71 23.43 -12.34
N ALA A 92 4.58 23.24 -11.66
CA ALA A 92 4.51 22.42 -10.46
C ALA A 92 4.73 20.94 -10.78
N ILE A 93 4.23 20.48 -11.93
CA ILE A 93 4.49 19.13 -12.45
C ILE A 93 5.98 18.96 -12.76
N GLN A 94 6.60 19.94 -13.43
CA GLN A 94 8.03 19.89 -13.74
C GLN A 94 8.89 19.85 -12.47
N GLN A 95 8.50 20.56 -11.41
CA GLN A 95 9.20 20.51 -10.12
C GLN A 95 9.17 19.11 -9.49
N GLN A 96 8.03 18.42 -9.54
CA GLN A 96 7.95 17.02 -9.08
C GLN A 96 8.73 16.08 -10.00
N LEU A 97 8.65 16.29 -11.31
CA LEU A 97 9.37 15.50 -12.29
C LEU A 97 10.90 15.60 -12.09
N ASN A 98 11.40 16.76 -11.66
CA ASN A 98 12.82 16.98 -11.34
C ASN A 98 13.31 16.16 -10.14
N GLN A 99 12.43 15.60 -9.31
CA GLN A 99 12.80 14.66 -8.24
C GLN A 99 13.27 13.31 -8.81
N LEU A 100 12.84 12.96 -10.03
CA LEU A 100 13.32 11.77 -10.75
C LEU A 100 14.64 12.02 -11.51
N GLY A 101 15.15 13.25 -11.50
CA GLY A 101 16.33 13.66 -12.26
C GLY A 101 16.20 15.08 -12.78
N LYS A 102 17.26 15.86 -12.67
CA LYS A 102 17.28 17.25 -13.13
C LYS A 102 17.37 17.32 -14.64
N THR A 103 18.12 16.42 -15.26
CA THR A 103 18.26 16.34 -16.72
C THR A 103 17.32 15.29 -17.32
N LYS A 104 17.13 15.34 -18.64
CA LYS A 104 16.29 14.37 -19.36
C LYS A 104 16.91 12.97 -19.31
N GLU A 105 18.23 12.90 -19.36
CA GLU A 105 19.02 11.66 -19.33
C GLU A 105 18.92 10.98 -17.97
N GLU A 106 19.05 11.73 -16.87
CA GLU A 106 18.87 11.22 -15.50
C GLU A 106 17.47 10.64 -15.31
N ARG A 107 16.43 11.36 -15.77
CA ARG A 107 15.05 10.89 -15.70
C ARG A 107 14.84 9.65 -16.55
N ALA A 108 15.39 9.60 -17.76
CA ALA A 108 15.24 8.45 -18.65
C ALA A 108 15.75 7.15 -18.01
N VAL A 109 16.82 7.21 -17.21
CA VAL A 109 17.33 6.04 -16.45
C VAL A 109 16.29 5.55 -15.44
N GLN A 110 15.72 6.45 -14.64
CA GLN A 110 14.72 6.09 -13.63
C GLN A 110 13.41 5.61 -14.27
N LEU A 111 12.91 6.31 -15.28
CA LEU A 111 11.68 5.98 -15.99
C LEU A 111 11.79 4.61 -16.70
N LYS A 112 12.97 4.26 -17.21
CA LYS A 112 13.23 2.93 -17.79
C LYS A 112 13.15 1.81 -16.74
N GLN A 113 13.62 2.05 -15.51
CA GLN A 113 13.47 1.08 -14.41
C GLN A 113 12.00 0.87 -14.03
N LEU A 114 11.22 1.96 -14.08
CA LEU A 114 9.78 1.95 -13.81
C LEU A 114 8.94 1.48 -15.00
N LYS A 115 9.55 1.28 -16.18
CA LYS A 115 8.89 0.90 -17.44
C LYS A 115 7.75 1.85 -17.84
N ILE A 116 7.93 3.15 -17.64
CA ILE A 116 6.98 4.20 -18.04
C ILE A 116 7.67 5.27 -18.88
N THR A 117 6.89 5.98 -19.68
CA THR A 117 7.34 7.14 -20.44
C THR A 117 7.34 8.41 -19.59
N GLU A 118 8.03 9.45 -20.06
CA GLU A 118 8.03 10.76 -19.38
C GLU A 118 6.64 11.40 -19.39
N GLU A 119 5.85 11.21 -20.45
CA GLU A 119 4.47 11.72 -20.53
C GLU A 119 3.53 10.99 -19.56
N GLU A 120 3.63 9.67 -19.43
CA GLU A 120 2.88 8.91 -18.41
C GLU A 120 3.27 9.36 -16.99
N SER A 121 4.56 9.61 -16.75
CA SER A 121 5.02 10.13 -15.47
C SER A 121 4.42 11.51 -15.17
N LYS A 122 4.44 12.44 -16.12
CA LYS A 122 3.80 13.76 -15.99
C LYS A 122 2.30 13.64 -15.71
N GLN A 123 1.60 12.76 -16.42
CA GLN A 123 0.18 12.50 -16.19
C GLN A 123 -0.06 11.96 -14.78
N ASN A 124 0.70 10.97 -14.34
CA ASN A 124 0.57 10.40 -12.99
C ASN A 124 0.85 11.45 -11.89
N ILE A 125 1.89 12.28 -12.07
CA ILE A 125 2.19 13.40 -11.19
C ILE A 125 1.00 14.38 -11.14
N ARG A 126 0.50 14.83 -12.30
CA ARG A 126 -0.66 15.74 -12.39
C ARG A 126 -1.86 15.16 -11.64
N ARG A 127 -2.20 13.89 -11.88
CA ARG A 127 -3.32 13.20 -11.24
C ARG A 127 -3.16 13.13 -9.72
N SER A 128 -1.96 12.76 -9.25
CA SER A 128 -1.63 12.72 -7.82
C SER A 128 -1.76 14.10 -7.15
N MET A 129 -1.23 15.14 -7.79
CA MET A 129 -1.28 16.51 -7.26
C MET A 129 -2.71 17.05 -7.20
N ILE A 130 -3.52 16.82 -8.25
CA ILE A 130 -4.95 17.19 -8.24
C ILE A 130 -5.68 16.42 -7.14
N GLY A 131 -5.46 15.11 -7.03
CA GLY A 131 -6.07 14.28 -5.98
C GLY A 131 -5.74 14.77 -4.57
N PHE A 132 -4.49 15.18 -4.34
CA PHE A 132 -4.06 15.78 -3.08
C PHE A 132 -4.75 17.12 -2.81
N GLN A 133 -4.84 18.00 -3.81
CA GLN A 133 -5.53 19.29 -3.67
C GLN A 133 -7.02 19.12 -3.39
N VAL A 134 -7.70 18.19 -4.07
CA VAL A 134 -9.12 17.86 -3.81
C VAL A 134 -9.28 17.32 -2.39
N LYS A 135 -8.45 16.36 -1.97
CA LYS A 135 -8.48 15.84 -0.60
C LYS A 135 -8.36 16.97 0.42
N ASN A 136 -7.38 17.85 0.25
CA ASN A 136 -7.18 18.99 1.16
C ASN A 136 -8.39 19.93 1.13
N HIS A 137 -8.92 20.26 -0.05
CA HIS A 137 -10.08 21.14 -0.17
C HIS A 137 -11.30 20.56 0.56
N VAL A 138 -11.58 19.27 0.37
CA VAL A 138 -12.73 18.56 0.96
C VAL A 138 -12.57 18.42 2.48
N THR A 139 -11.33 18.30 2.97
CA THR A 139 -11.06 18.00 4.38
C THR A 139 -10.50 19.17 5.20
N LYS A 140 -10.36 20.36 4.61
CA LYS A 140 -9.74 21.54 5.25
C LYS A 140 -10.40 21.98 6.56
N ASN A 141 -11.69 21.70 6.72
CA ASN A 141 -12.47 22.11 7.90
C ASN A 141 -12.46 21.05 9.01
N ILE A 142 -11.74 19.93 8.84
CA ILE A 142 -11.65 18.91 9.88
C ILE A 142 -10.78 19.44 11.02
N VAL A 143 -11.37 19.46 12.21
CA VAL A 143 -10.70 19.80 13.46
C VAL A 143 -10.70 18.57 14.36
N ILE A 144 -9.57 18.34 15.02
CA ILE A 144 -9.45 17.36 16.12
C ILE A 144 -9.42 18.15 17.42
N THR A 145 -10.42 17.91 18.26
CA THR A 145 -10.54 18.57 19.56
C THR A 145 -9.62 17.92 20.59
N GLN A 146 -9.27 18.67 21.65
CA GLN A 146 -8.49 18.11 22.76
C GLN A 146 -9.25 17.00 23.50
N ASP A 147 -10.59 17.08 23.55
CA ASP A 147 -11.42 16.04 24.16
C ASP A 147 -11.36 14.73 23.38
N GLU A 148 -11.33 14.79 22.04
CA GLU A 148 -11.14 13.59 21.21
C GLU A 148 -9.77 12.94 21.43
N ILE A 149 -8.71 13.76 21.52
CA ILE A 149 -7.35 13.27 21.80
C ILE A 149 -7.29 12.61 23.18
N LYS A 150 -7.87 13.26 24.19
CA LYS A 150 -7.93 12.73 25.56
C LYS A 150 -8.76 11.44 25.60
N ASN A 151 -9.92 11.41 24.97
CA ASN A 151 -10.76 10.22 24.91
C ASN A 151 -10.04 9.07 24.23
N PHE A 152 -9.43 9.31 23.06
CA PHE A 152 -8.65 8.30 22.35
C PHE A 152 -7.53 7.73 23.22
N TYR A 153 -6.79 8.59 23.92
CA TYR A 153 -5.75 8.15 24.85
C TYR A 153 -6.29 7.26 25.96
N LEU A 154 -7.37 7.68 26.62
CA LEU A 154 -7.98 6.96 27.74
C LEU A 154 -8.57 5.62 27.31
N THR A 155 -9.15 5.52 26.12
CA THR A 155 -9.71 4.26 25.60
C THR A 155 -8.65 3.32 25.00
N HIS A 156 -7.42 3.80 24.79
CA HIS A 156 -6.31 3.03 24.19
C HIS A 156 -5.04 3.04 25.05
N LEU A 157 -5.16 3.12 26.38
CA LEU A 157 -4.01 3.23 27.29
C LEU A 157 -2.95 2.13 27.07
N GLU A 158 -3.37 0.89 26.84
CA GLU A 158 -2.45 -0.23 26.59
C GLU A 158 -1.56 -0.03 25.35
N ALA A 159 -2.06 0.66 24.32
CA ALA A 159 -1.26 0.97 23.12
C ALA A 159 -0.12 1.98 23.38
N PHE A 160 -0.17 2.68 24.51
CA PHE A 160 0.81 3.68 24.94
C PHE A 160 1.64 3.22 26.15
N LYS A 161 1.54 1.94 26.51
CA LYS A 161 2.36 1.33 27.53
C LYS A 161 3.71 0.93 26.93
N ILE A 162 4.78 1.50 27.46
CA ILE A 162 6.12 1.02 27.21
C ILE A 162 6.35 -0.15 28.17
N PRO A 163 6.58 -1.38 27.66
CA PRO A 163 6.92 -2.51 28.52
C PRO A 163 8.28 -2.28 29.16
N GLU A 164 8.65 -3.15 30.10
CA GLU A 164 10.01 -3.14 30.63
C GLU A 164 11.02 -3.35 29.48
N LEU A 165 12.04 -2.49 29.42
CA LEU A 165 13.11 -2.58 28.43
C LEU A 165 14.43 -2.89 29.13
N ARG A 166 15.24 -3.76 28.52
CA ARG A 166 16.57 -4.08 29.06
C ARG A 166 17.64 -3.98 28.01
N THR A 167 18.82 -3.54 28.44
CA THR A 167 20.05 -3.71 27.66
C THR A 167 20.77 -4.94 28.20
N ILE A 168 20.94 -5.95 27.35
CA ILE A 168 21.43 -7.28 27.74
C ILE A 168 22.60 -7.67 26.84
N ARG A 169 23.68 -8.16 27.45
CA ARG A 169 24.72 -8.93 26.75
C ARG A 169 24.56 -10.39 27.10
N TYR A 170 24.64 -11.25 26.10
CA TYR A 170 24.62 -12.68 26.34
C TYR A 170 25.60 -13.41 25.43
N ILE A 171 26.06 -14.56 25.92
CA ILE A 171 26.88 -15.53 25.20
C ILE A 171 26.07 -16.82 25.16
N ARG A 172 25.97 -17.44 23.99
CA ARG A 172 25.45 -18.80 23.86
C ARG A 172 26.46 -19.72 23.18
N VAL A 173 26.50 -20.96 23.66
CA VAL A 173 27.43 -22.00 23.20
C VAL A 173 26.63 -23.27 22.99
N LYS A 174 26.92 -24.03 21.92
CA LYS A 174 26.28 -25.34 21.74
C LYS A 174 26.73 -26.31 22.82
N ASP A 175 25.80 -27.05 23.41
CA ASP A 175 26.03 -27.98 24.52
C ASP A 175 27.05 -29.07 24.17
N ARG A 176 27.05 -29.51 22.91
CA ARG A 176 28.00 -30.51 22.39
C ARG A 176 29.27 -29.92 21.79
N SER A 177 29.58 -28.65 22.04
CA SER A 177 30.79 -28.02 21.50
C SER A 177 32.01 -28.31 22.38
N ASN A 178 33.17 -28.52 21.75
CA ASN A 178 34.45 -28.66 22.47
C ASN A 178 34.82 -27.36 23.22
N ASP A 179 34.29 -26.22 22.75
CA ASP A 179 34.53 -24.90 23.32
C ASP A 179 33.82 -24.71 24.68
N LEU A 180 32.76 -25.49 24.95
CA LEU A 180 31.96 -25.37 26.17
C LEU A 180 32.80 -25.55 27.45
N VAL A 181 33.66 -26.56 27.47
CA VAL A 181 34.50 -26.88 28.65
C VAL A 181 35.45 -25.73 28.94
N GLN A 182 36.08 -25.17 27.90
CA GLN A 182 37.00 -24.05 28.02
C GLN A 182 36.29 -22.79 28.53
N ILE A 183 35.17 -22.44 27.91
CA ILE A 183 34.40 -21.25 28.28
C ILE A 183 33.91 -21.36 29.71
N SER A 184 33.32 -22.50 30.07
CA SER A 184 32.76 -22.73 31.41
C SER A 184 33.84 -22.62 32.51
N LYS A 185 35.08 -23.05 32.23
CA LYS A 185 36.20 -22.94 33.17
C LYS A 185 36.58 -21.49 33.49
N TYR A 186 36.53 -20.61 32.49
CA TYR A 186 36.97 -19.21 32.64
C TYR A 186 35.81 -18.22 32.80
N MET A 187 34.56 -18.69 32.69
CA MET A 187 33.37 -17.87 32.79
C MET A 187 33.14 -17.40 34.22
N ASN A 188 33.33 -16.11 34.44
CA ASN A 188 33.03 -15.40 35.68
C ASN A 188 32.75 -13.92 35.36
N GLU A 189 32.28 -13.15 36.33
CA GLU A 189 31.92 -11.73 36.13
C GLU A 189 33.08 -10.89 35.56
N LYS A 190 34.31 -11.11 36.02
CA LYS A 190 35.50 -10.37 35.55
C LYS A 190 35.83 -10.68 34.09
N ASN A 191 35.65 -11.93 33.70
CA ASN A 191 36.03 -12.42 32.37
C ASN A 191 34.90 -12.32 31.34
N PHE A 192 33.63 -12.22 31.77
CA PHE A 192 32.47 -12.24 30.89
C PHE A 192 32.57 -11.22 29.75
N LYS A 193 32.93 -9.97 30.07
CA LYS A 193 33.07 -8.91 29.06
C LYS A 193 34.14 -9.26 28.02
N ASN A 194 35.28 -9.80 28.45
CA ASN A 194 36.36 -10.18 27.54
C ASN A 194 35.96 -11.37 26.66
N ILE A 195 35.32 -12.40 27.24
CA ILE A 195 34.81 -13.55 26.48
C ILE A 195 33.74 -13.07 25.48
N PHE A 196 32.85 -12.17 25.89
CA PHE A 196 31.82 -11.59 25.03
C PHE A 196 32.43 -10.83 23.84
N ASP A 197 33.34 -9.89 24.09
CA ASP A 197 33.92 -9.03 23.06
C ASP A 197 34.76 -9.87 22.05
N ASN A 198 35.46 -10.90 22.51
CA ASN A 198 36.25 -11.79 21.64
C ASN A 198 35.39 -12.75 20.80
N ASN A 199 34.10 -12.92 21.11
CA ASN A 199 33.24 -13.93 20.49
C ASN A 199 31.97 -13.35 19.84
N ARG A 200 31.93 -12.05 19.53
CA ARG A 200 30.75 -11.46 18.86
C ARG A 200 30.43 -12.09 17.50
N ASN A 201 31.45 -12.55 16.77
CA ASN A 201 31.32 -13.08 15.40
C ASN A 201 31.71 -14.57 15.29
N ASN A 202 31.85 -15.28 16.42
CA ASN A 202 32.29 -16.67 16.40
C ASN A 202 31.11 -17.62 16.11
N LYS A 203 31.32 -18.60 15.21
CA LYS A 203 30.29 -19.55 14.77
C LYS A 203 29.96 -20.64 15.80
N ASN A 204 30.79 -20.85 16.81
CA ASN A 204 30.56 -21.84 17.87
C ASN A 204 30.15 -21.19 19.20
N ILE A 205 30.56 -19.93 19.39
CA ILE A 205 30.33 -19.13 20.58
C ILE A 205 29.72 -17.81 20.10
N TYR A 206 28.44 -17.60 20.35
CA TYR A 206 27.75 -16.41 19.86
C TYR A 206 27.57 -15.41 20.99
N GLY A 207 28.31 -14.30 20.93
CA GLY A 207 28.08 -13.12 21.77
C GLY A 207 27.15 -12.13 21.07
N GLU A 208 26.00 -11.81 21.67
CA GLU A 208 25.10 -10.77 21.17
C GLU A 208 24.75 -9.71 22.21
N TRP A 209 24.68 -8.46 21.75
CA TRP A 209 24.22 -7.32 22.54
C TRP A 209 22.88 -6.84 22.01
N SER A 210 21.90 -6.70 22.88
CA SER A 210 20.59 -6.14 22.55
C SER A 210 20.33 -4.94 23.45
N GLU A 211 20.12 -3.77 22.84
CA GLU A 211 19.85 -2.51 23.52
C GLU A 211 18.35 -2.27 23.67
N LEU A 212 17.91 -1.88 24.87
CA LEU A 212 16.53 -1.48 25.20
C LEU A 212 15.45 -2.38 24.57
N ILE A 213 15.66 -3.69 24.64
CA ILE A 213 14.77 -4.68 24.04
C ILE A 213 13.68 -5.10 25.03
N PRO A 214 12.42 -5.27 24.60
CA PRO A 214 11.36 -5.86 25.43
C PRO A 214 11.44 -7.38 25.48
N GLN A 215 10.82 -7.99 26.50
CA GLN A 215 10.88 -9.45 26.71
C GLN A 215 10.33 -10.24 25.52
N LEU A 216 9.26 -9.76 24.88
CA LEU A 216 8.64 -10.46 23.75
C LEU A 216 9.64 -10.61 22.58
N GLN A 217 10.39 -9.56 22.25
CA GLN A 217 11.41 -9.63 21.20
C GLN A 217 12.64 -10.45 21.65
N MET A 218 13.00 -10.39 22.94
CA MET A 218 14.08 -11.23 23.47
C MET A 218 13.70 -12.72 23.42
N LYS A 219 12.44 -13.06 23.71
CA LYS A 219 11.90 -14.42 23.59
C LYS A 219 12.09 -14.97 22.18
N ASP A 220 11.89 -14.16 21.14
CA ASP A 220 12.08 -14.59 19.75
C ASP A 220 13.55 -14.90 19.43
N LYS A 221 14.51 -14.33 20.19
CA LYS A 221 15.95 -14.56 20.01
C LYS A 221 16.50 -15.77 20.78
N VAL A 222 16.05 -15.96 22.03
CA VAL A 222 16.66 -16.91 22.99
C VAL A 222 15.66 -17.89 23.61
N GLY A 223 14.39 -17.84 23.22
CA GLY A 223 13.32 -18.65 23.80
C GLY A 223 12.75 -18.10 25.11
N LEU A 224 11.60 -18.65 25.52
CA LEU A 224 10.84 -18.16 26.68
C LEU A 224 11.60 -18.34 28.00
N GLN A 225 12.26 -19.48 28.19
CA GLN A 225 12.95 -19.79 29.46
C GLN A 225 14.12 -18.82 29.72
N VAL A 226 14.98 -18.61 28.72
CA VAL A 226 16.14 -17.72 28.86
C VAL A 226 15.70 -16.27 28.98
N SER A 227 14.78 -15.81 28.11
CA SER A 227 14.27 -14.43 28.17
C SER A 227 13.60 -14.12 29.52
N THR A 228 12.83 -15.05 30.09
CA THR A 228 12.24 -14.87 31.43
C THR A 228 13.30 -14.68 32.51
N LYS A 229 14.38 -15.47 32.49
CA LYS A 229 15.50 -15.31 33.43
C LYS A 229 16.24 -13.99 33.22
N MET A 230 16.43 -13.57 31.97
CA MET A 230 17.01 -12.27 31.64
C MET A 230 16.20 -11.10 32.16
N PHE A 231 14.86 -11.22 32.20
CA PHE A 231 13.95 -10.20 32.73
C PHE A 231 13.69 -10.30 34.24
N GLN A 232 14.15 -11.36 34.91
CA GLN A 232 14.15 -11.48 36.38
C GLN A 232 15.49 -11.08 37.01
N ALA A 233 16.55 -11.02 36.22
CA ALA A 233 17.91 -10.73 36.69
C ALA A 233 18.08 -9.29 37.21
N THR A 234 19.00 -9.11 38.15
CA THR A 234 19.43 -7.78 38.60
C THR A 234 20.55 -7.25 37.71
N LYS A 235 20.63 -5.91 37.61
CA LYS A 235 21.67 -5.22 36.84
C LYS A 235 23.08 -5.60 37.31
N ASN A 236 24.00 -5.72 36.35
CA ASN A 236 25.44 -5.93 36.50
C ASN A 236 25.90 -7.23 37.18
N LYS A 237 25.03 -8.25 37.28
CA LYS A 237 25.43 -9.60 37.72
C LYS A 237 25.47 -10.57 36.55
N LEU A 238 26.40 -11.52 36.60
CA LEU A 238 26.46 -12.61 35.63
C LEU A 238 25.48 -13.72 36.02
N TYR A 239 24.67 -14.15 35.06
CA TYR A 239 23.74 -15.26 35.20
C TYR A 239 24.09 -16.37 34.21
N GLY A 240 23.93 -17.62 34.63
CA GLY A 240 24.24 -18.82 33.85
C GLY A 240 25.09 -19.82 34.63
N PRO A 241 25.37 -21.00 34.08
CA PRO A 241 24.89 -21.49 32.79
C PRO A 241 23.38 -21.80 32.81
N ILE A 242 22.66 -21.42 31.75
CA ILE A 242 21.27 -21.84 31.52
C ILE A 242 21.22 -22.71 30.28
N ARG A 243 20.87 -23.99 30.45
CA ARG A 243 20.73 -24.94 29.34
C ARG A 243 19.29 -24.93 28.82
N VAL A 244 19.13 -24.71 27.52
CA VAL A 244 17.86 -24.76 26.78
C VAL A 244 18.14 -25.37 25.41
N ASP A 245 17.46 -26.47 25.10
CA ASP A 245 17.72 -27.29 23.91
C ASP A 245 19.22 -27.62 23.79
N ASP A 246 19.81 -27.42 22.61
CA ASP A 246 21.23 -27.62 22.34
C ASP A 246 22.12 -26.43 22.74
N TRP A 247 21.60 -25.43 23.47
CA TRP A 247 22.33 -24.20 23.79
C TRP A 247 22.49 -23.97 25.29
N ILE A 248 23.64 -23.43 25.67
CA ILE A 248 23.93 -22.96 27.02
C ILE A 248 24.19 -21.46 26.98
N TYR A 249 23.51 -20.72 27.85
CA TYR A 249 23.52 -19.27 27.91
C TYR A 249 24.20 -18.75 29.17
N TRP A 250 24.97 -17.68 29.01
CA TRP A 250 25.38 -16.76 30.07
C TRP A 250 25.01 -15.34 29.68
N PHE A 251 24.58 -14.53 30.63
CA PHE A 251 24.19 -13.15 30.32
C PHE A 251 24.39 -12.20 31.48
N GLN A 252 24.42 -10.91 31.15
CA GLN A 252 24.46 -9.80 32.09
C GLN A 252 23.51 -8.70 31.61
N VAL A 253 22.75 -8.13 32.54
CA VAL A 253 21.86 -6.99 32.30
C VAL A 253 22.59 -5.69 32.63
N GLU A 254 22.69 -4.77 31.68
CA GLU A 254 23.44 -3.50 31.84
C GLU A 254 22.53 -2.32 32.21
N ARG A 255 21.31 -2.33 31.69
CA ARG A 255 20.30 -1.28 31.89
C ARG A 255 18.94 -1.94 32.03
N ILE A 256 18.14 -1.44 32.95
CA ILE A 256 16.73 -1.81 33.14
C ILE A 256 15.96 -0.49 33.10
N GLU A 257 15.02 -0.39 32.18
CA GLU A 257 14.02 0.66 32.15
C GLU A 257 12.68 0.07 32.59
N PRO A 258 12.11 0.54 33.71
CA PRO A 258 10.85 0.00 34.19
C PRO A 258 9.73 0.27 33.18
N PRO A 259 8.68 -0.57 33.17
CA PRO A 259 7.51 -0.30 32.35
C PRO A 259 6.92 1.04 32.76
N ARG A 260 6.50 1.84 31.77
CA ARG A 260 5.88 3.13 32.02
C ARG A 260 4.74 3.39 31.05
N GLN A 261 3.76 4.12 31.53
CA GLN A 261 2.73 4.69 30.67
C GLN A 261 3.31 5.94 30.00
N GLN A 262 3.28 6.04 28.67
CA GLN A 262 3.59 7.30 28.00
C GLN A 262 2.51 8.32 28.36
N PRO A 263 2.84 9.49 28.92
CA PRO A 263 1.85 10.51 29.25
C PRO A 263 1.24 11.08 27.97
N LEU A 264 0.01 11.61 28.07
CA LEU A 264 -0.70 12.21 26.94
C LEU A 264 0.16 13.27 26.21
N SER A 265 0.94 14.06 26.93
CA SER A 265 1.83 15.07 26.35
C SER A 265 2.89 14.51 25.40
N GLU A 266 3.40 13.30 25.65
CA GLU A 266 4.41 12.63 24.81
C GLU A 266 3.80 12.10 23.51
N VAL A 267 2.52 11.71 23.54
CA VAL A 267 1.84 11.03 22.42
C VAL A 267 0.77 11.89 21.73
N ASN A 268 0.54 13.12 22.20
CA ASN A 268 -0.52 14.01 21.72
C ASN A 268 -0.47 14.19 20.19
N GLN A 269 0.68 14.56 19.63
CA GLN A 269 0.83 14.80 18.20
C GLN A 269 0.61 13.53 17.35
N LYS A 270 0.99 12.36 17.87
CA LYS A 270 0.75 11.08 17.21
C LYS A 270 -0.75 10.78 17.18
N ILE A 271 -1.44 10.92 18.30
CA ILE A 271 -2.90 10.74 18.41
C ILE A 271 -3.62 11.71 17.48
N TYR A 272 -3.26 13.00 17.50
CA TYR A 272 -3.82 14.02 16.62
C TYR A 272 -3.70 13.60 15.15
N SER A 273 -2.51 13.18 14.71
CA SER A 273 -2.26 12.77 13.33
C SER A 273 -3.07 11.54 12.94
N THR A 274 -3.19 10.56 13.85
CA THR A 274 -4.02 9.37 13.64
C THR A 274 -5.49 9.74 13.48
N LEU A 275 -6.06 10.51 14.42
CA LEU A 275 -7.45 10.94 14.37
C LEU A 275 -7.75 11.81 13.14
N LEU A 276 -6.83 12.71 12.78
CA LEU A 276 -6.96 13.54 11.59
C LEU A 276 -7.01 12.68 10.32
N PHE A 277 -6.09 11.72 10.19
CA PHE A 277 -6.07 10.81 9.05
C PHE A 277 -7.35 9.97 8.94
N GLU A 278 -7.82 9.42 10.06
CA GLU A 278 -9.06 8.63 10.11
C GLU A 278 -10.28 9.46 9.70
N LYS A 279 -10.45 10.66 10.27
CA LYS A 279 -11.54 11.56 9.89
C LYS A 279 -11.45 12.00 8.43
N GLN A 280 -10.26 12.35 7.94
CA GLN A 280 -10.05 12.70 6.53
C GLN A 280 -10.47 11.57 5.60
N LYS A 281 -10.14 10.32 5.95
CA LYS A 281 -10.53 9.14 5.17
C LYS A 281 -12.06 8.99 5.09
N VAL A 282 -12.76 9.12 6.22
CA VAL A 282 -14.22 9.02 6.28
C VAL A 282 -14.87 10.13 5.44
N VAL A 283 -14.47 11.38 5.66
CA VAL A 283 -15.04 12.53 4.92
C VAL A 283 -14.79 12.41 3.42
N LEU A 284 -13.60 11.96 3.00
CA LEU A 284 -13.29 11.75 1.58
C LEU A 284 -14.13 10.62 0.98
N GLN A 285 -14.32 9.52 1.72
CA GLN A 285 -15.15 8.40 1.27
C GLN A 285 -16.62 8.81 1.11
N ASP A 286 -17.18 9.51 2.09
CA ASP A 286 -18.56 10.00 2.04
C ASP A 286 -18.75 10.99 0.89
N TRP A 287 -17.77 11.88 0.70
CA TRP A 287 -17.75 12.80 -0.43
C TRP A 287 -17.73 12.04 -1.76
N LEU A 288 -16.88 11.03 -1.95
CA LEU A 288 -16.84 10.21 -3.17
C LEU A 288 -18.19 9.53 -3.44
N GLU A 289 -18.81 8.92 -2.43
CA GLU A 289 -20.12 8.27 -2.58
C GLU A 289 -21.22 9.26 -2.97
N ALA A 290 -21.22 10.47 -2.40
CA ALA A 290 -22.13 11.53 -2.81
C ALA A 290 -21.87 11.99 -4.26
N LYS A 291 -20.61 12.06 -4.68
CA LYS A 291 -20.24 12.45 -6.05
C LYS A 291 -20.57 11.39 -7.09
N LYS A 292 -20.46 10.10 -6.78
CA LYS A 292 -20.91 9.01 -7.67
C LYS A 292 -22.38 9.18 -8.07
N LYS A 293 -23.24 9.52 -7.10
CA LYS A 293 -24.70 9.71 -7.33
C LYS A 293 -25.03 10.90 -8.22
N THR A 294 -24.14 11.89 -8.30
CA THR A 294 -24.41 13.17 -8.99
C THR A 294 -23.57 13.40 -10.25
N SER A 295 -22.65 12.49 -10.60
CA SER A 295 -21.63 12.71 -11.65
C SER A 295 -21.72 11.72 -12.82
N ASN A 296 -22.91 11.20 -13.14
CA ASN A 296 -23.09 10.14 -14.14
C ASN A 296 -22.00 9.04 -14.03
N TYR A 297 -21.81 8.50 -12.83
CA TYR A 297 -20.80 7.48 -12.56
C TYR A 297 -21.40 6.08 -12.76
N ARG A 298 -20.82 5.29 -13.68
CA ARG A 298 -21.29 3.92 -13.95
C ARG A 298 -20.11 2.98 -14.15
N LEU A 299 -20.20 1.77 -13.61
CA LEU A 299 -19.18 0.73 -13.74
C LEU A 299 -19.70 -0.44 -14.58
N PHE A 300 -18.90 -0.88 -15.53
CA PHE A 300 -19.19 -1.99 -16.45
C PHE A 300 -18.11 -3.07 -16.35
N ILE A 301 -17.66 -3.39 -15.13
CA ILE A 301 -16.52 -4.30 -14.89
C ILE A 301 -16.66 -5.67 -15.57
N HIS A 302 -17.90 -6.15 -15.76
CA HIS A 302 -18.16 -7.41 -16.46
C HIS A 302 -17.70 -7.38 -17.93
N ASN A 303 -17.63 -6.20 -18.56
CA ASN A 303 -17.15 -6.02 -19.92
C ASN A 303 -15.66 -6.31 -20.08
N LEU A 304 -14.89 -6.38 -18.99
CA LEU A 304 -13.48 -6.79 -19.03
C LEU A 304 -13.30 -8.18 -19.68
N SER A 305 -14.26 -9.07 -19.49
CA SER A 305 -14.24 -10.43 -20.07
C SER A 305 -15.43 -10.75 -20.95
N ARG A 306 -16.25 -9.75 -21.27
CA ARG A 306 -17.37 -9.95 -22.19
C ARG A 306 -16.84 -9.92 -23.62
N ASP A 307 -17.45 -10.75 -24.44
CA ASP A 307 -17.32 -10.73 -25.89
C ASP A 307 -17.71 -9.35 -26.47
N PRO A 308 -16.99 -8.81 -27.48
CA PRO A 308 -17.28 -7.48 -28.03
C PRO A 308 -18.70 -7.30 -28.57
N LEU A 309 -19.27 -8.29 -29.27
CA LEU A 309 -20.64 -8.19 -29.80
C LEU A 309 -21.66 -8.10 -28.68
N ILE A 310 -21.50 -8.94 -27.66
CA ILE A 310 -22.39 -8.91 -26.50
C ILE A 310 -22.22 -7.57 -25.78
N ALA A 311 -20.98 -7.13 -25.54
CA ALA A 311 -20.72 -5.84 -24.89
C ALA A 311 -21.35 -4.67 -25.65
N PHE A 312 -21.23 -4.66 -26.99
CA PHE A 312 -21.83 -3.64 -27.85
C PHE A 312 -23.34 -3.52 -27.62
N ILE A 313 -24.06 -4.64 -27.58
CA ILE A 313 -25.52 -4.64 -27.36
C ILE A 313 -25.88 -4.06 -25.99
N TYR A 314 -25.16 -4.45 -24.93
CA TYR A 314 -25.42 -3.94 -23.57
C TYR A 314 -25.03 -2.47 -23.41
N ASP A 315 -23.97 -2.04 -24.08
CA ASP A 315 -23.45 -0.68 -24.01
C ASP A 315 -24.22 0.27 -24.93
N PHE A 316 -24.99 -0.23 -25.91
CA PHE A 316 -25.67 0.57 -26.92
C PHE A 316 -26.50 1.73 -26.35
N PRO A 317 -27.40 1.54 -25.35
CA PRO A 317 -28.17 2.65 -24.79
C PRO A 317 -27.29 3.73 -24.17
N VAL A 318 -26.16 3.32 -23.59
CA VAL A 318 -25.21 4.20 -22.92
C VAL A 318 -24.35 4.94 -23.94
N ASN A 319 -23.89 4.26 -24.99
CA ASN A 319 -23.16 4.88 -26.10
C ASN A 319 -24.04 5.94 -26.80
N VAL A 320 -25.32 5.64 -27.02
CA VAL A 320 -26.28 6.62 -27.56
C VAL A 320 -26.42 7.82 -26.63
N GLN A 321 -26.57 7.59 -25.31
CA GLN A 321 -26.62 8.69 -24.32
C GLN A 321 -25.36 9.57 -24.38
N LEU A 322 -24.17 8.97 -24.47
CA LEU A 322 -22.89 9.69 -24.51
C LEU A 322 -22.76 10.60 -25.74
N ILE A 323 -23.25 10.15 -26.91
CA ILE A 323 -23.24 10.92 -28.16
C ILE A 323 -24.09 12.20 -28.04
N PHE A 324 -25.23 12.13 -27.35
CA PHE A 324 -26.13 13.28 -27.21
C PHE A 324 -25.76 14.19 -26.03
N SER A 325 -24.97 13.71 -25.07
CA SER A 325 -24.49 14.53 -23.94
C SER A 325 -23.22 15.34 -24.24
N SER A 326 -22.58 15.12 -25.40
CA SER A 326 -21.35 15.83 -25.80
C SER A 326 -21.60 17.05 -26.69
N THR A 327 -22.87 17.36 -26.99
CA THR A 327 -23.28 18.48 -27.86
C THR A 327 -23.72 19.75 -27.13
N ASP A 328 -23.66 19.75 -25.78
CA ASP A 328 -23.88 20.91 -24.90
C ASP A 328 -22.56 21.29 -24.21
#